data_AF-A0A920S028-F1
#
_entry.id   AF-A0A920S028-F1
#
_cell.length_a   1.000
_cell.length_b   1.000
_cell.length_c   1.000
_cell.angle_alpha   90.00
_cell.angle_beta   90.00
_cell.angle_gamma   90.00
#
_symmetry.space_group_name_H-M   'P 1'
#
loop_
_entity.id
_entity.type
_entity.pdbx_description
1 polymer ?
#
loop_
_entity_poly.entity_id
_entity_poly.type
_entity_poly.pdbx_seq_one_letter_code
_entity_poly.pdbx_strand_id
1 'polypeptide(L)' 'MLGDTAVAVNPKDSRYKDLIGKVVNLPLTDRQIPIIADEYVDQDFGVGA' A
#
# COMPACT_ATOMS: atom_id res chain seq x y z
N MET A 1 12.86 5.00 4.16
CA MET A 1 11.69 5.25 3.31
C MET A 1 11.23 6.69 3.50
N LEU A 2 11.91 7.65 2.86
CA LEU A 2 11.58 9.10 2.98
C LEU A 2 10.94 9.66 1.69
N GLY A 3 10.97 8.90 0.60
CA GLY A 3 10.40 9.26 -0.71
C GLY A 3 9.05 8.62 -1.02
N ASP A 4 8.51 7.84 -0.09
CA ASP A 4 7.29 7.07 -0.30
C ASP A 4 6.10 8.03 -0.43
N THR A 5 5.33 7.84 -1.50
CA THR A 5 4.19 8.71 -1.85
C THR A 5 2.86 7.99 -1.65
N ALA A 6 2.84 6.67 -1.77
CA ALA A 6 1.69 5.80 -1.56
C ALA A 6 2.16 4.37 -1.26
N VAL A 7 1.29 3.56 -0.68
CA VAL A 7 1.44 2.10 -0.62
C VAL A 7 0.59 1.49 -1.72
N ALA A 8 1.18 0.67 -2.60
CA ALA A 8 0.45 0.01 -3.67
C ALA A 8 0.10 -1.42 -3.27
N VAL A 9 -1.16 -1.82 -3.42
CA VAL A 9 -1.61 -3.19 -3.12
C VAL A 9 -2.35 -3.77 -4.32
N ASN A 10 -2.28 -5.08 -4.49
CA ASN A 10 -3.00 -5.73 -5.56
C ASN A 10 -4.53 -5.74 -5.25
N PRO A 11 -5.41 -5.27 -6.15
CA PRO A 11 -6.85 -5.23 -5.90
C PRO A 11 -7.53 -6.60 -5.78
N LYS A 12 -6.86 -7.65 -6.26
CA LYS A 12 -7.31 -9.04 -6.15
C LYS A 12 -6.86 -9.68 -4.83
N ASP A 13 -6.03 -9.00 -4.04
CA ASP A 13 -5.59 -9.50 -2.75
C ASP A 13 -6.66 -9.22 -1.69
N SER A 14 -7.35 -10.29 -1.26
CA SER A 14 -8.40 -10.20 -0.25
C SER A 14 -7.91 -9.67 1.10
N ARG A 15 -6.61 -9.72 1.40
CA ARG A 15 -6.03 -9.22 2.65
C ARG A 15 -6.04 -7.70 2.74
N TYR A 16 -5.92 -7.02 1.60
CA TYR A 16 -5.71 -5.56 1.54
C TYR A 16 -6.84 -4.80 0.84
N LYS A 17 -7.82 -5.51 0.28
CA LYS A 17 -8.92 -4.92 -0.50
C LYS A 17 -9.70 -3.84 0.28
N ASP A 18 -9.93 -4.06 1.57
CA ASP A 18 -10.66 -3.12 2.45
C ASP A 18 -9.79 -1.93 2.91
N LEU A 19 -8.52 -1.91 2.53
CA LEU A 19 -7.56 -0.85 2.86
C LEU A 19 -7.33 0.10 1.69
N ILE A 20 -7.72 -0.28 0.46
CA ILE A 20 -7.63 0.58 -0.72
C ILE A 20 -8.44 1.86 -0.48
N GLY A 21 -7.81 3.01 -0.72
CA GLY A 21 -8.39 4.33 -0.49
C GLY A 21 -8.29 4.84 0.95
N LYS A 22 -7.79 4.02 1.89
CA LYS A 22 -7.42 4.49 3.24
C LYS A 22 -6.01 5.09 3.22
N VAL A 23 -5.66 5.70 4.34
CA VAL A 23 -4.32 6.27 4.56
C VAL A 23 -3.63 5.52 5.69
N VAL A 24 -2.31 5.41 5.57
CA VAL A 24 -1.44 4.82 6.60
C VAL A 24 -0.42 5.84 7.06
N ASN A 25 -0.08 5.80 8.35
CA ASN A 25 0.98 6.62 8.91
C ASN A 25 2.32 6.04 8.49
N LEU A 26 3.15 6.84 7.82
CA LEU A 26 4.49 6.44 7.41
C LEU A 26 5.41 6.46 8.66
N PRO A 27 5.99 5.32 9.07
CA PRO A 27 6.77 5.24 10.30
C PRO A 27 7.91 6.25 10.33
N LEU A 28 8.19 6.79 11.53
CA LEU A 28 9.27 7.77 11.76
C LEU A 28 9.04 9.11 11.03
N THR A 29 7.83 9.34 10.53
CA THR A 29 7.38 10.61 9.97
C THR A 29 5.96 10.90 10.45
N ASP A 30 5.58 12.18 10.57
CA ASP A 30 4.20 12.57 10.85
C ASP A 30 3.36 12.66 9.55
N ARG A 31 3.71 11.87 8.53
CA ARG A 31 3.08 11.90 7.21
C ARG A 31 2.11 10.74 7.06
N GLN A 32 0.97 11.02 6.43
CA GLN A 32 0.01 10.02 5.98
C GLN A 32 0.17 9.82 4.48
N ILE A 33 0.22 8.57 4.04
CA ILE A 33 0.26 8.21 2.61
C ILE A 33 -0.95 7.33 2.26
N PRO A 34 -1.56 7.52 1.09
CA PRO A 34 -2.71 6.71 0.65
C PRO A 34 -2.29 5.30 0.28
N ILE A 35 -3.22 4.37 0.43
CA ILE A 35 -3.13 3.01 -0.10
C ILE A 35 -3.87 2.98 -1.44
N ILE A 36 -3.16 2.68 -2.53
CA ILE A 36 -3.68 2.64 -3.89
C ILE A 36 -3.73 1.22 -4.42
N ALA A 37 -4.66 0.95 -5.33
CA ALA A 37 -4.74 -0.33 -6.03
C ALA A 37 -3.85 -0.30 -7.28
N ASP A 38 -3.01 -1.31 -7.45
CA ASP A 38 -2.22 -1.51 -8.66
C ASP A 38 -2.18 -3.00 -9.03
N GLU A 39 -2.66 -3.33 -10.23
CA GLU A 39 -2.71 -4.71 -10.75
C GLU A 39 -1.34 -5.27 -11.12
N TYR A 40 -0.31 -4.42 -11.26
CA TYR A 40 1.07 -4.83 -11.49
C TYR A 40 1.79 -5.29 -10.22
N VAL A 41 1.22 -5.06 -9.04
CA VAL A 41 1.80 -5.55 -7.78
C VAL A 41 1.64 -7.07 -7.74
N ASP A 42 2.76 -7.77 -7.77
CA ASP A 42 2.78 -9.22 -7.62
C ASP A 42 2.49 -9.59 -6.16
N GLN A 43 1.44 -10.39 -5.94
CA GLN A 43 1.04 -10.84 -4.60
C GLN A 43 2.05 -11.82 -4.00
N ASP A 44 2.85 -12.49 -4.85
CA ASP A 44 3.77 -13.56 -4.47
C ASP A 44 5.21 -13.04 -4.26
N PHE A 45 5.50 -11.79 -4.60
CA PHE A 45 6.81 -11.16 -4.41
C PHE A 45 6.82 -10.23 -3.18
N GLY A 46 7.65 -10.53 -2.19
CA GLY A 46 7.71 -9.76 -0.94
C GLY A 46 6.51 -10.02 -0.02
N VAL A 47 5.90 -8.97 0.54
CA VAL A 47 4.67 -9.06 1.37
C VAL A 47 3.40 -8.75 0.57
N GLY A 48 3.51 -8.53 -0.74
CA GLY A 48 2.40 -8.09 -1.60
C GLY A 48 2.04 -6.60 -1.46
N ALA A 49 2.97 -5.79 -0.94
CA ALA A 49 2.84 -4.35 -0.70
C ALA A 49 4.18 -3.63 -0.93
#